data_AF-A0A9D6IFP6-F1
#
_entry.id   AF-A0A9D6IFP6-F1
#
_cell.length_a   1.000
_cell.length_b   1.000
_cell.length_c   1.000
_cell.angle_alpha   90.00
_cell.angle_beta   90.00
_cell.angle_gamma   90.00
#
_symmetry.space_group_name_H-M   'P 1'
#
loop_
_entity.id
_entity.type
_entity.pdbx_description
1 polymer ?
#
loop_
_entity_poly.entity_id
_entity_poly.type
_entity_poly.pdbx_seq_one_letter_code
_entity_poly.pdbx_strand_id
1 'polypeptide(L)'
;MPGWQGQPPRPAPTPWQAPARPTFTARGVSGAPAPARFVMPSPEALGVTAPKQAAPDGQIDWRAIQARVEKLRVIRYKKQVLSEGVCVTLFLPTADPKLAQPVQARASSEGAAVLLALQAAETWTANAGR
;
A
#
# COMPACT_ATOMS: atom_id res chain seq x y z
N MET A 1 37.31 -56.48 -38.25
CA MET A 1 37.10 -55.02 -38.23
C MET A 1 36.01 -54.71 -37.20
N PRO A 2 36.19 -53.64 -36.43
CA PRO A 2 35.78 -53.41 -35.03
C PRO A 2 34.40 -52.73 -35.00
N GLY A 3 33.76 -52.40 -33.89
CA GLY A 3 34.12 -52.32 -32.48
C GLY A 3 32.88 -51.77 -31.78
N TRP A 4 32.40 -52.47 -30.76
CA TRP A 4 31.21 -52.05 -30.02
C TRP A 4 31.52 -50.82 -29.20
N GLN A 5 30.80 -49.75 -29.51
CA GLN A 5 30.98 -48.41 -28.96
C GLN A 5 30.70 -48.40 -27.45
N GLY A 6 31.67 -47.87 -26.70
CA GLY A 6 31.55 -47.63 -25.26
C GLY A 6 30.54 -46.53 -24.96
N GLN A 7 29.62 -46.80 -24.05
CA GLN A 7 28.73 -45.82 -23.48
C GLN A 7 29.48 -45.07 -22.36
N PRO A 8 29.63 -43.73 -22.42
CA PRO A 8 30.29 -42.99 -21.35
C PRO A 8 29.41 -42.95 -20.08
N PRO A 9 30.02 -42.96 -18.88
CA PRO A 9 29.28 -42.93 -17.62
C PRO A 9 28.53 -41.61 -17.45
N ARG A 10 27.27 -41.71 -17.00
CA ARG A 10 26.39 -40.58 -16.70
C ARG A 10 26.96 -39.78 -15.51
N PRO A 11 27.10 -38.44 -15.60
CA PRO A 11 27.57 -37.65 -14.47
C PRO A 11 26.52 -37.62 -13.35
N ALA A 12 26.97 -37.79 -12.11
CA ALA A 12 26.15 -37.65 -10.90
C ALA A 12 25.85 -36.16 -10.63
N PRO A 13 24.67 -35.82 -10.07
CA PRO A 13 24.33 -34.44 -9.73
C PRO A 13 25.19 -33.93 -8.58
N THR A 14 25.85 -32.80 -8.81
CA THR A 14 26.66 -32.09 -7.81
C THR A 14 25.75 -31.51 -6.71
N PRO A 15 26.03 -31.74 -5.42
CA PRO A 15 25.27 -31.10 -4.35
C PRO A 15 25.62 -29.61 -4.31
N TRP A 16 24.59 -28.78 -4.46
CA TRP A 16 24.67 -27.33 -4.31
C TRP A 16 25.07 -26.99 -2.87
N GLN A 17 26.27 -26.43 -2.67
CA GLN A 17 26.68 -25.85 -1.39
C GLN A 17 25.94 -24.54 -1.17
N ALA A 18 25.23 -24.43 -0.05
CA ALA A 18 24.59 -23.19 0.37
C ALA A 18 25.66 -22.15 0.78
N PRO A 19 25.53 -20.87 0.42
CA PRO A 19 26.45 -19.84 0.89
C PRO A 19 26.30 -19.64 2.39
N ALA A 20 27.42 -19.68 3.11
CA ALA A 20 27.48 -19.41 4.54
C ALA A 20 26.97 -17.98 4.83
N ARG A 21 25.96 -17.87 5.69
CA ARG A 21 25.46 -16.56 6.14
C ARG A 21 26.48 -15.95 7.09
N PRO A 22 26.92 -14.69 6.89
CA PRO A 22 27.82 -14.04 7.83
C PRO A 22 27.08 -13.72 9.13
N THR A 23 27.54 -14.30 10.24
CA THR A 23 27.07 -13.97 11.59
C THR A 23 27.84 -12.74 12.07
N PHE A 24 27.16 -11.59 12.11
CA PHE A 24 27.72 -10.36 12.67
C PHE A 24 27.54 -10.34 14.19
N THR A 25 28.63 -10.32 14.94
CA THR A 25 28.62 -10.09 16.39
C THR A 25 29.02 -8.63 16.67
N ALA A 26 28.04 -7.80 17.03
CA ALA A 26 28.29 -6.44 17.48
C ALA A 26 28.82 -6.46 18.92
N ARG A 27 30.12 -6.19 19.14
CA ARG A 27 30.65 -5.86 20.46
C ARG A 27 30.40 -4.36 20.71
N GLY A 28 29.37 -4.06 21.51
CA GLY A 28 29.09 -2.69 21.95
C GLY A 28 30.20 -2.18 22.88
N VAL A 29 30.77 -1.01 22.56
CA VAL A 29 31.62 -0.25 23.47
C VAL A 29 30.71 0.47 24.46
N SER A 30 30.72 0.04 25.72
CA SER A 30 30.13 0.80 26.83
C SER A 30 31.05 1.98 27.15
N GLY A 31 30.58 3.21 26.96
CA GLY A 31 31.27 4.39 27.51
C GLY A 31 31.20 5.69 26.72
N ALA A 32 30.09 6.02 26.06
CA ALA A 32 29.87 7.39 25.59
C ALA A 32 28.96 8.14 26.58
N PRO A 33 29.35 9.32 27.11
CA PRO A 33 28.45 10.16 27.91
C PRO A 33 27.24 10.56 27.05
N ALA A 34 26.05 10.52 27.65
CA ALA A 34 24.81 10.84 26.95
C ALA A 34 24.89 12.25 26.32
N PRO A 35 24.52 12.41 25.03
CA PRO A 35 24.54 13.72 24.40
C PRO A 35 23.58 14.66 25.13
N ALA A 36 24.06 15.84 25.51
CA ALA A 36 23.25 16.88 26.10
C ALA A 36 22.05 17.17 25.19
N ARG A 37 20.84 17.15 25.76
CA ARG A 37 19.60 17.40 25.02
C ARG A 37 19.64 18.82 24.48
N PHE A 38 19.88 18.95 23.18
CA PHE A 38 19.62 20.18 22.45
C PHE A 38 18.11 20.38 22.42
N VAL A 39 17.59 21.25 23.28
CA VAL A 39 16.16 21.58 23.30
C VAL A 39 15.94 22.65 22.24
N MET A 40 15.37 22.25 21.12
CA MET A 40 14.93 23.20 20.10
C MET A 40 13.77 24.02 20.69
N PRO A 41 13.80 25.36 20.63
CA PRO A 41 12.69 26.18 21.13
C PRO A 41 11.41 25.82 20.37
N SER A 42 10.28 25.83 21.07
CA SER A 42 8.99 25.54 20.44
C SER A 42 8.69 26.58 19.35
N PRO A 43 8.08 26.20 18.23
CA PRO A 43 7.85 27.09 17.09
C PRO A 43 7.02 28.34 17.45
N GLU A 44 6.23 28.30 18.52
CA GLU A 44 5.51 29.50 19.01
C GLU A 44 6.45 30.59 19.52
N ALA A 45 7.61 30.22 20.07
CA ALA A 45 8.64 31.16 20.51
C ALA A 45 9.34 31.88 19.33
N LEU A 46 9.13 31.40 18.10
CA LEU A 46 9.63 31.98 16.86
C LEU A 46 8.59 32.86 16.14
N GLY A 47 7.43 33.13 16.77
CA GLY A 47 6.37 33.96 16.18
C GLY A 47 5.63 33.31 15.00
N VAL A 48 5.87 32.03 14.74
CA VAL A 48 5.20 31.29 13.68
C VAL A 48 3.88 30.78 14.24
N THR A 49 2.77 31.44 13.87
CA THR A 49 1.44 30.89 14.13
C THR A 49 1.33 29.61 13.31
N ALA A 50 1.49 28.45 13.95
CA ALA A 50 1.28 27.18 13.30
C ALA A 50 -0.13 27.21 12.69
N PRO A 51 -0.31 27.04 11.37
CA PRO A 51 -1.65 26.87 10.82
C PRO A 51 -2.27 25.71 11.58
N LYS A 52 -3.47 25.94 12.11
CA LYS A 52 -4.27 24.95 12.84
C LYS A 52 -4.11 23.62 12.13
N GLN A 53 -3.33 22.73 12.74
CA GLN A 53 -2.98 21.44 12.16
C GLN A 53 -4.30 20.77 11.82
N ALA A 54 -4.60 20.65 10.52
CA ALA A 54 -5.76 19.92 10.06
C ALA A 54 -5.69 18.57 10.78
N ALA A 55 -6.80 18.18 11.41
CA ALA A 55 -6.88 16.98 12.25
C ALA A 55 -6.10 15.84 11.57
N PRO A 56 -5.25 15.09 12.30
CA PRO A 56 -4.49 14.01 11.70
C PRO A 56 -5.47 13.17 10.90
N ASP A 57 -5.24 13.05 9.59
CA ASP A 57 -6.04 12.25 8.66
C ASP A 57 -6.37 10.95 9.40
N GLY A 58 -7.62 10.86 9.87
CA GLY A 58 -7.99 9.91 10.91
C GLY A 58 -7.58 8.53 10.46
N GLN A 59 -6.68 7.89 11.22
CA GLN A 59 -5.97 6.67 10.86
C GLN A 59 -6.80 5.76 9.95
N ILE A 60 -6.54 5.85 8.64
CA ILE A 60 -7.33 5.16 7.65
C ILE A 60 -6.88 3.73 7.61
N ASP A 61 -7.79 2.81 7.93
CA ASP A 61 -7.52 1.38 7.81
C ASP A 61 -7.58 0.98 6.33
N TRP A 62 -6.40 1.03 5.69
CA TRP A 62 -6.24 0.62 4.31
C TRP A 62 -6.52 -0.87 4.08
N ARG A 63 -6.37 -1.73 5.09
CA ARG A 63 -6.72 -3.15 4.96
C ARG A 63 -8.24 -3.32 4.88
N ALA A 64 -8.98 -2.61 5.72
CA ALA A 64 -10.44 -2.59 5.65
C ALA A 64 -10.93 -2.02 4.30
N ILE A 65 -10.29 -0.96 3.79
CA ILE A 65 -10.58 -0.40 2.46
C ILE A 65 -10.35 -1.43 1.36
N GLN A 66 -9.20 -2.11 1.37
CA GLN A 66 -8.87 -3.13 0.37
C GLN A 66 -9.90 -4.26 0.38
N ALA A 67 -10.27 -4.77 1.56
CA ALA A 67 -11.27 -5.82 1.69
C ALA A 67 -12.64 -5.39 1.10
N ARG A 68 -13.03 -4.13 1.29
CA ARG A 68 -14.27 -3.57 0.71
C ARG A 68 -14.18 -3.45 -0.81
N VAL A 69 -13.06 -2.97 -1.34
CA VAL A 69 -12.80 -2.87 -2.78
C VAL A 69 -12.89 -4.26 -3.45
N GLU A 70 -12.27 -5.27 -2.83
CA GLU A 70 -12.30 -6.66 -3.31
C GLU A 70 -13.73 -7.23 -3.27
N LYS A 71 -14.46 -7.00 -2.17
CA LYS A 71 -15.87 -7.43 -2.03
C LYS A 71 -16.76 -6.83 -3.12
N LEU A 72 -16.58 -5.55 -3.43
CA LEU A 72 -17.31 -4.83 -4.49
C LEU A 72 -16.83 -5.17 -5.91
N ARG A 73 -15.73 -5.94 -6.03
CA ARG A 73 -15.12 -6.33 -7.31
C ARG A 73 -14.84 -5.13 -8.22
N VAL A 74 -14.36 -4.02 -7.65
CA VAL A 74 -14.05 -2.79 -8.39
C VAL A 74 -13.12 -3.10 -9.56
N ILE A 75 -13.56 -2.77 -10.78
CA ILE A 75 -12.84 -3.05 -12.04
C ILE A 75 -11.73 -2.02 -12.25
N ARG A 76 -12.02 -0.75 -11.95
CA ARG A 76 -11.10 0.36 -12.16
C ARG A 76 -11.26 1.41 -11.08
N TYR A 77 -10.12 2.00 -10.71
CA TYR A 77 -10.02 3.14 -9.82
C TYR A 77 -9.49 4.34 -10.60
N LYS A 78 -10.09 5.52 -10.43
CA LYS A 78 -9.56 6.78 -10.93
C LYS A 78 -9.53 7.81 -9.80
N LYS A 79 -8.41 8.50 -9.68
CA LYS A 79 -8.24 9.66 -8.81
C LYS A 79 -8.01 10.90 -9.65
N GLN A 80 -8.71 11.97 -9.32
CA GLN A 80 -8.51 13.29 -9.89
C GLN A 80 -8.32 14.29 -8.75
N VAL A 81 -7.18 14.98 -8.76
CA VAL A 81 -6.92 16.08 -7.83
C VAL A 81 -7.58 17.33 -8.41
N LEU A 82 -8.35 18.02 -7.58
CA LEU A 82 -9.06 19.25 -7.89
C LEU A 82 -8.50 20.39 -7.02
N SER A 83 -8.78 21.64 -7.39
CA SER A 83 -8.35 22.80 -6.61
C SER A 83 -8.85 22.79 -5.15
N GLU A 84 -10.07 22.30 -4.92
CA GLU A 84 -10.69 22.23 -3.57
C GLU A 84 -10.68 20.81 -2.96
N GLY A 85 -9.81 19.90 -3.42
CA GLY A 85 -9.70 18.55 -2.82
C GLY A 85 -9.50 17.43 -3.84
N VAL A 86 -10.04 16.25 -3.54
CA VAL A 86 -9.81 15.04 -4.34
C VAL A 86 -11.15 14.42 -4.73
N CYS A 87 -11.24 14.00 -5.99
CA CYS A 87 -12.36 13.27 -6.54
C CYS A 87 -11.92 11.84 -6.89
N VAL A 88 -12.61 10.86 -6.33
CA VAL A 88 -12.35 9.43 -6.53
C VAL A 88 -13.53 8.85 -7.30
N THR A 89 -13.23 8.07 -8.33
CA THR A 89 -14.22 7.34 -9.13
C THR A 89 -13.90 5.85 -9.12
N LEU A 90 -14.84 5.04 -8.64
CA LEU A 90 -14.81 3.59 -8.64
C LEU A 90 -15.70 3.08 -9.77
N PHE A 91 -15.21 2.12 -10.56
CA PHE A 91 -15.97 1.48 -11.62
C PHE A 91 -16.39 0.09 -11.15
N LEU A 92 -17.69 -0.09 -10.92
CA LEU A 92 -18.27 -1.35 -10.45
C LEU A 92 -18.69 -2.24 -11.61
N PRO A 93 -18.62 -3.57 -11.45
CA PRO A 93 -19.17 -4.50 -12.42
C PRO A 93 -20.70 -4.40 -12.42
N THR A 94 -21.27 -4.53 -13.61
CA THR A 94 -22.73 -4.64 -13.81
C THR A 94 -23.07 -6.01 -14.40
N ALA A 95 -24.35 -6.29 -14.63
CA ALA A 95 -24.79 -7.52 -15.28
C ALA A 95 -24.23 -7.67 -16.71
N ASP A 96 -23.99 -6.54 -17.40
CA ASP A 96 -23.30 -6.53 -18.68
C ASP A 96 -21.78 -6.38 -18.44
N PRO A 97 -20.95 -7.35 -18.82
CA PRO A 97 -19.50 -7.28 -18.63
C PRO A 97 -18.82 -6.17 -19.43
N LYS A 98 -19.49 -5.60 -20.43
CA LYS A 98 -18.98 -4.46 -21.22
C LYS A 98 -19.26 -3.12 -20.57
N LEU A 99 -20.18 -3.07 -19.61
CA LEU A 99 -20.59 -1.85 -18.94
C LEU A 99 -20.10 -1.86 -17.49
N ALA A 100 -19.40 -0.79 -17.12
CA ALA A 100 -19.03 -0.54 -15.75
C ALA A 100 -19.83 0.64 -15.22
N GLN A 101 -20.38 0.51 -14.02
CA GLN A 101 -21.08 1.61 -13.37
C GLN A 101 -20.06 2.51 -12.65
N PRO A 102 -19.88 3.77 -13.06
CA PRO A 102 -19.07 4.71 -12.31
C PRO A 102 -19.80 5.16 -11.05
N VAL A 103 -19.10 5.15 -9.93
CA VAL A 103 -19.52 5.75 -8.67
C VAL A 103 -18.44 6.73 -8.25
N GLN A 104 -18.84 7.98 -8.04
CA GLN A 104 -17.91 9.09 -7.78
C GLN A 104 -18.20 9.72 -6.43
N ALA A 105 -17.13 10.08 -5.70
CA ALA A 105 -17.22 10.90 -4.51
C ALA A 105 -16.07 11.90 -4.46
N ARG A 106 -16.35 13.06 -3.85
CA ARG A 106 -15.38 14.15 -3.65
C ARG A 106 -15.27 14.46 -2.18
N ALA A 107 -14.05 14.71 -1.72
CA ALA A 107 -13.78 15.20 -0.37
C ALA A 107 -12.54 16.10 -0.36
N SER A 108 -12.30 16.75 0.78
CA SER A 108 -11.11 17.58 1.00
C SER A 108 -9.81 16.76 1.09
N SER A 109 -9.89 15.48 1.50
CA SER A 109 -8.75 14.54 1.51
C SER A 109 -9.02 13.29 0.66
N GLU A 110 -7.95 12.66 0.16
CA GLU A 110 -8.05 11.42 -0.63
C GLU A 110 -8.73 10.31 0.16
N GLY A 111 -8.33 10.15 1.41
CA GLY A 111 -8.88 9.15 2.30
C GLY A 111 -10.39 9.24 2.51
N ALA A 112 -10.86 10.46 2.79
CA ALA A 112 -12.29 10.74 2.91
C ALA A 112 -13.02 10.49 1.58
N ALA A 113 -12.43 10.85 0.45
CA ALA A 113 -13.03 10.62 -0.87
C ALA A 113 -13.15 9.12 -1.19
N VAL A 114 -12.15 8.31 -0.83
CA VAL A 114 -12.19 6.85 -0.99
C VAL A 114 -13.29 6.24 -0.13
N LEU A 115 -13.38 6.60 1.16
CA LEU A 115 -14.39 6.07 2.06
C LEU A 115 -15.82 6.40 1.59
N LEU A 116 -16.04 7.66 1.15
CA LEU A 116 -17.33 8.08 0.60
C LEU A 116 -17.66 7.36 -0.70
N ALA A 117 -16.69 7.18 -1.60
CA ALA A 117 -16.90 6.45 -2.86
C ALA A 117 -17.27 4.98 -2.60
N LEU A 118 -16.62 4.34 -1.62
CA LEU A 118 -16.95 2.97 -1.23
C LEU A 118 -18.33 2.84 -0.61
N GLN A 119 -18.71 3.76 0.27
CA GLN A 119 -20.05 3.76 0.87
C GLN A 119 -21.14 3.97 -0.20
N ALA A 120 -20.91 4.90 -1.14
CA ALA A 120 -21.80 5.12 -2.26
C ALA A 120 -21.91 3.86 -3.15
N ALA A 121 -20.79 3.19 -3.39
CA ALA A 121 -20.75 1.95 -4.17
C ALA A 121 -21.54 0.82 -3.50
N GLU A 122 -21.39 0.62 -2.19
CA GLU A 122 -22.15 -0.38 -1.44
C GLU A 122 -23.65 -0.10 -1.47
N THR A 123 -24.04 1.16 -1.31
CA THR A 123 -25.45 1.59 -1.38
C THR A 123 -26.02 1.30 -2.78
N TRP A 124 -25.25 1.58 -3.83
CA TRP A 124 -25.67 1.29 -5.20
C TRP A 124 -25.83 -0.23 -5.42
N THR A 125 -24.85 -1.05 -5.02
CA THR A 125 -24.93 -2.50 -5.19
C THR A 125 -26.12 -3.10 -4.41
N ALA A 126 -26.41 -2.58 -3.21
CA ALA A 126 -27.57 -3.01 -2.43
C ALA A 126 -28.91 -2.68 -3.11
N ASN A 127 -28.96 -1.60 -3.90
CA ASN A 127 -30.14 -1.20 -4.65
C ASN A 127 -30.24 -1.88 -6.03
N ALA A 128 -29.12 -2.14 -6.69
CA ALA A 128 -29.05 -2.79 -8.01
C ALA A 128 -29.32 -4.31 -7.96
N GLY A 129 -29.27 -4.92 -6.78
CA GLY A 129 -29.56 -6.34 -6.56
C GLY A 129 -31.01 -6.66 -6.19
N ARG A 130 -31.92 -5.67 -6.22
CA ARG A 130 -33.38 -5.90 -6.12
C ARG A 130 -34.00 -5.90 -7.50
#